data_AF-A0A7Z0MXE6-F1
#
_entry.id   AF-A0A7Z0MXE6-F1
#
_cell.length_a   1.000
_cell.length_b   1.000
_cell.length_c   1.000
_cell.angle_alpha   90.00
_cell.angle_beta   90.00
_cell.angle_gamma   90.00
#
_symmetry.space_group_name_H-M   'P 1'
#
loop_
_entity.id
_entity.type
_entity.pdbx_description
1 polymer ?
#
loop_
_entity_poly.entity_id
_entity_poly.type
_entity_poly.pdbx_seq_one_letter_code
_entity_poly.pdbx_strand_id
1 'polypeptide(L)'
;MSNTCLIVSCVFQSRLARLANKLCDALDSMEVTNDNHNEFARSLNAGVDAQLKVIKGERQAYNSDTEEGDTTVETLSLLMDDLSTEA
;
A
#
# COMPACT_ATOMS: atom_id res chain seq x y z
N MET A 1 -1.09 13.89 9.12
CA MET A 1 -1.83 12.65 9.46
C MET A 1 -2.79 12.83 10.65
N SER A 2 -4.11 12.67 10.44
CA SER A 2 -5.10 12.61 11.54
C SER A 2 -5.09 11.25 12.23
N ASN A 3 -5.29 11.20 13.56
CA ASN A 3 -5.33 9.95 14.36
C ASN A 3 -6.30 8.90 13.79
N THR A 4 -7.37 9.34 13.14
CA THR A 4 -8.35 8.46 12.49
C THR A 4 -7.76 7.73 11.27
N CYS A 5 -6.86 8.37 10.52
CA CYS A 5 -6.19 7.78 9.35
C CYS A 5 -5.20 6.67 9.76
N LEU A 6 -4.41 6.91 10.82
CA LEU A 6 -3.48 5.94 11.37
C LEU A 6 -4.19 4.69 11.93
N ILE A 7 -5.30 4.88 12.65
CA ILE A 7 -6.08 3.77 13.21
C ILE A 7 -6.71 2.92 12.10
N VAL A 8 -7.27 3.56 11.06
CA VAL A 8 -7.88 2.84 9.93
C VAL A 8 -6.83 2.04 9.15
N SER A 9 -5.66 2.62 8.88
CA SER A 9 -4.55 1.93 8.19
C SER A 9 -4.06 0.72 8.99
N CYS A 10 -3.81 0.89 10.29
CA CYS A 10 -3.29 -0.17 11.16
C CYS A 10 -4.30 -1.32 11.34
N VAL A 11 -5.59 -1.01 11.46
CA VAL A 11 -6.67 -2.01 11.56
C VAL A 11 -6.88 -2.76 10.24
N PHE A 12 -6.75 -2.08 9.10
CA PHE A 12 -6.86 -2.71 7.79
C PHE A 12 -5.71 -3.69 7.53
N GLN A 13 -4.47 -3.27 7.81
CA GLN A 13 -3.26 -4.07 7.64
C GLN A 13 -3.25 -5.34 8.53
N SER A 14 -3.57 -5.18 9.81
CA SER A 14 -3.63 -6.31 10.74
C SER A 14 -4.78 -7.30 10.45
N ARG A 15 -5.89 -6.85 9.84
CA ARG A 15 -6.98 -7.73 9.38
C ARG A 15 -6.60 -8.55 8.15
N LEU A 16 -5.92 -7.96 7.19
CA LEU A 16 -5.50 -8.63 5.96
C LEU A 16 -4.33 -9.58 6.18
N ALA A 17 -3.34 -9.21 7.03
CA ALA A 17 -2.26 -10.12 7.42
C ALA A 17 -2.81 -11.41 8.07
N ARG A 18 -3.84 -11.28 8.92
CA ARG A 18 -4.54 -12.43 9.50
C ARG A 18 -5.29 -13.27 8.47
N LEU A 19 -5.88 -12.65 7.45
CA LEU A 19 -6.54 -13.37 6.36
C LEU A 19 -5.52 -14.11 5.49
N ALA A 20 -4.39 -13.47 5.20
CA ALA A 20 -3.28 -14.07 4.46
C ALA A 20 -2.71 -15.30 5.19
N ASN A 21 -2.44 -15.20 6.50
CA ASN A 21 -1.97 -16.35 7.28
C ASN A 21 -2.98 -17.50 7.24
N LYS A 22 -4.27 -17.22 7.38
CA LYS A 22 -5.32 -18.25 7.25
C LYS A 22 -5.38 -18.88 5.86
N LEU A 23 -5.12 -18.09 4.82
CA LEU A 23 -5.04 -18.60 3.46
C LEU A 23 -3.80 -19.49 3.29
N CYS A 24 -2.64 -19.08 3.80
CA CYS A 24 -1.44 -19.91 3.82
C CYS A 24 -1.68 -21.24 4.55
N ASP A 25 -2.26 -21.22 5.75
CA ASP A 25 -2.58 -22.43 6.51
C ASP A 25 -3.52 -23.36 5.71
N ALA A 26 -4.53 -22.77 5.05
CA ALA A 26 -5.47 -23.53 4.22
C ALA A 26 -4.77 -24.14 2.99
N LEU A 27 -3.91 -23.38 2.31
CA LEU A 27 -3.16 -23.84 1.14
C LEU A 27 -2.13 -24.92 1.51
N ASP A 28 -1.46 -24.81 2.65
CA ASP A 28 -0.52 -25.83 3.17
C ASP A 28 -1.24 -27.13 3.54
N SER A 29 -2.48 -27.04 4.02
CA SER A 29 -3.29 -28.21 4.37
C SER A 29 -3.96 -28.90 3.18
N MET A 30 -3.97 -28.28 2.01
CA MET A 30 -4.72 -28.76 0.85
C MET A 30 -3.87 -29.69 0.00
N GLU A 31 -4.36 -30.91 -0.25
CA GLU A 31 -3.74 -31.83 -1.17
C GLU A 31 -3.96 -31.35 -2.62
N VAL A 32 -2.87 -31.00 -3.31
CA VAL A 32 -2.92 -30.56 -4.72
C VAL A 32 -2.88 -31.78 -5.63
N THR A 33 -3.97 -32.02 -6.36
CA THR A 33 -4.13 -33.10 -7.32
C THR A 33 -4.21 -32.53 -8.74
N ASN A 34 -4.13 -33.39 -9.77
CA ASN A 34 -4.30 -32.94 -11.16
C ASN A 34 -5.66 -32.26 -11.41
N ASP A 35 -6.69 -32.62 -10.64
CA ASP A 35 -8.04 -32.11 -10.82
C ASP A 35 -8.20 -30.69 -10.26
N ASN A 36 -7.46 -30.33 -9.20
CA ASN A 36 -7.59 -29.04 -8.50
C ASN A 36 -6.42 -28.06 -8.73
N HIS A 37 -5.34 -28.50 -9.40
CA HIS A 37 -4.11 -27.70 -9.55
C HIS A 37 -4.35 -26.34 -10.22
N ASN A 38 -5.29 -26.28 -11.18
CA ASN A 38 -5.60 -25.05 -11.91
C ASN A 38 -6.37 -24.04 -11.04
N GLU A 39 -7.29 -24.52 -10.22
CA GLU A 39 -8.07 -23.69 -9.29
C GLU A 39 -7.19 -23.21 -8.14
N PHE A 40 -6.30 -24.08 -7.67
CA PHE A 40 -5.25 -23.71 -6.71
C PHE A 40 -4.36 -22.59 -7.25
N ALA A 41 -3.82 -22.73 -8.47
CA ALA A 41 -2.98 -21.71 -9.08
C ALA A 41 -3.71 -20.36 -9.26
N ARG A 42 -5.00 -20.39 -9.64
CA ARG A 42 -5.81 -19.17 -9.75
C ARG A 42 -6.06 -18.50 -8.40
N SER A 43 -6.39 -19.28 -7.38
CA SER A 43 -6.60 -18.79 -6.01
C SER A 43 -5.33 -18.16 -5.44
N LEU A 44 -4.18 -18.82 -5.63
CA LEU A 44 -2.88 -18.32 -5.20
C LEU A 44 -2.54 -16.99 -5.89
N ASN A 45 -2.66 -16.93 -7.23
CA ASN A 45 -2.38 -15.71 -7.98
C ASN A 45 -3.31 -14.55 -7.57
N ALA A 46 -4.59 -14.82 -7.33
CA ALA A 46 -5.52 -13.81 -6.82
C ALA A 46 -5.14 -13.30 -5.42
N GLY A 47 -4.66 -14.20 -4.54
CA GLY A 47 -4.15 -13.86 -3.22
C GLY A 47 -2.90 -12.98 -3.27
N VAL A 48 -1.95 -13.31 -4.16
CA VAL A 48 -0.71 -12.53 -4.38
C VAL A 48 -1.04 -11.13 -4.92
N ASP A 49 -1.95 -11.03 -5.89
CA ASP A 49 -2.39 -9.74 -6.44
C ASP A 49 -3.08 -8.85 -5.40
N ALA A 50 -3.90 -9.45 -4.53
CA ALA A 50 -4.53 -8.72 -3.42
C ALA A 50 -3.48 -8.16 -2.45
N GLN A 51 -2.45 -8.93 -2.10
CA GLN A 51 -1.35 -8.47 -1.26
C GLN A 51 -0.53 -7.36 -1.92
N LEU A 52 -0.25 -7.47 -3.22
CA LEU A 52 0.47 -6.44 -3.98
C LEU A 52 -0.29 -5.10 -4.00
N LYS A 53 -1.62 -5.15 -4.13
CA LYS A 53 -2.47 -3.95 -4.02
C LYS A 53 -2.43 -3.33 -2.64
N VAL A 54 -2.35 -4.15 -1.58
CA VAL A 54 -2.19 -3.67 -0.21
C VAL A 54 -0.86 -2.95 -0.02
N ILE A 55 0.27 -3.56 -0.44
CA ILE A 55 1.59 -2.91 -0.35
C ILE A 55 1.60 -1.57 -1.11
N LYS A 56 0.97 -1.52 -2.28
CA LYS A 56 0.82 -0.29 -3.06
C LYS A 56 -0.05 0.73 -2.33
N GLY A 57 -1.20 0.31 -1.79
CA GLY A 57 -2.12 1.14 -1.03
C GLY A 57 -1.51 1.67 0.26
N GLU A 58 -0.69 0.88 0.94
CA GLU A 58 0.09 1.29 2.12
C GLU A 58 1.13 2.33 1.72
N ARG A 59 1.94 2.07 0.68
CA ARG A 59 2.90 3.06 0.17
C ARG A 59 2.22 4.35 -0.24
N GLN A 60 1.04 4.27 -0.84
CA GLN A 60 0.21 5.43 -1.13
C GLN A 60 -0.27 6.08 0.16
N ALA A 61 -0.82 5.37 1.14
CA ALA A 61 -1.24 5.98 2.40
C ALA A 61 -0.09 6.65 3.19
N TYR A 62 1.14 6.13 3.09
CA TYR A 62 2.33 6.73 3.69
C TYR A 62 2.91 7.88 2.85
N ASN A 63 2.76 7.86 1.52
CA ASN A 63 3.20 8.94 0.63
C ASN A 63 2.10 9.98 0.34
N SER A 64 0.83 9.70 0.59
CA SER A 64 -0.33 10.58 0.30
C SER A 64 -0.63 11.54 1.46
N ASP A 65 0.25 11.62 2.45
CA ASP A 65 0.37 12.81 3.30
C ASP A 65 1.30 13.87 2.67
N THR A 66 1.89 13.65 1.47
CA THR A 66 2.51 14.73 0.65
C THR A 66 1.54 15.34 -0.36
N GLU A 67 0.23 15.29 -0.06
CA GLU A 67 -0.78 16.16 -0.69
C GLU A 67 -0.94 17.48 0.12
N GLU A 68 0.05 17.88 0.90
CA GLU A 68 0.49 19.28 0.79
C GLU A 68 1.44 19.27 -0.38
N GLY A 69 0.95 19.70 -1.56
CA GLY A 69 1.78 19.83 -2.75
C GLY A 69 3.10 20.46 -2.36
N ASP A 70 4.19 19.90 -2.85
CA ASP A 70 5.54 20.35 -2.59
C ASP A 70 5.69 21.84 -2.96
N THR A 71 5.29 22.72 -2.03
CA THR A 71 5.49 24.15 -2.13
C THR A 71 6.94 24.45 -1.88
N THR A 72 7.84 23.48 -1.62
CA THR A 72 9.26 23.80 -1.48
C THR A 72 9.84 24.28 -2.80
N VAL A 73 9.39 23.77 -3.95
CA VAL A 73 9.83 24.27 -5.26
C VAL A 73 9.22 25.64 -5.56
N GLU A 74 7.94 25.86 -5.26
CA GLU A 74 7.29 27.17 -5.43
C GLU A 74 7.85 28.23 -4.48
N THR A 75 8.04 27.89 -3.20
CA THR A 75 8.64 28.76 -2.16
C THR A 75 10.11 29.03 -2.46
N LEU A 76 10.85 28.04 -2.97
CA LEU A 76 12.23 28.25 -3.42
C LEU A 76 12.27 29.16 -4.65
N SER A 77 11.35 29.00 -5.60
CA SER A 77 11.26 29.87 -6.77
C SER A 77 10.93 31.31 -6.39
N LEU A 78 10.02 31.51 -5.42
CA LEU A 78 9.70 32.84 -4.88
C LEU A 78 10.89 33.47 -4.14
N LEU A 79 11.62 32.70 -3.33
CA LEU A 79 12.82 33.19 -2.64
C LEU A 79 13.97 33.53 -3.61
N MET A 80 14.06 32.83 -4.75
CA MET A 80 15.03 33.13 -5.79
C MET A 80 14.66 34.39 -6.59
N ASP A 81 13.37 34.61 -6.85
CA ASP A 81 12.88 35.85 -7.47
C ASP A 81 13.10 37.06 -6.55
N ASP A 82 12.82 36.94 -5.25
CA ASP A 82 13.07 38.01 -4.27
C ASP A 82 14.56 38.38 -4.20
N LEU A 83 15.47 37.39 -4.21
CA LEU A 83 16.92 37.63 -4.25
C LEU A 83 17.41 38.19 -5.58
N SER A 84 16.77 37.83 -6.70
CA SER A 84 17.11 38.34 -8.03
C SER A 84 16.67 39.80 -8.23
N THR A 85 15.77 40.31 -7.39
CA THR A 85 15.20 41.67 -7.53
C THR A 85 15.91 42.69 -6.62
N GLU A 86 16.73 42.24 -5.67
CA GLU A 86 17.59 43.08 -4.80
C GLU A 86 19.05 43.23 -5.29
N ALA A 87 19.38 42.71 -6.50
CA ALA A 87 20.68 42.87 -7.17
C ALA A 87 20.59 43.79 -8.40
#